data_AF-A0A3S2U3P6-F1
#
_entry.id   AF-A0A3S2U3P6-F1
#
_cell.length_a   1.000
_cell.length_b   1.000
_cell.length_c   1.000
_cell.angle_alpha   90.00
_cell.angle_beta   90.00
_cell.angle_gamma   90.00
#
_symmetry.space_group_name_H-M   'P 1'
#
loop_
_entity.id
_entity.type
_entity.pdbx_description
1 polymer ?
#
loop_
_entity_poly.entity_id
_entity_poly.type
_entity_poly.pdbx_seq_one_letter_code
_entity_poly.pdbx_strand_id
1 'polypeptide(L)'
;MKRVLFWLCLLCTRASDAGEMQIYGGKHFSDMEQQKLELWLNQSYNATQALLGPFPFITEVYLARRIADEPVPWAYTRRIQQQQVYFQVDSSFELSAFEQDWTAAHEFSHVALPLLDKEDLWFAEGFASFMQYQVLQQQQQLAGTPNFWYQQKLQPLLPQLRSSKLAFVTQLKLWLEQRNYKAAYWGSALFFMEANQLLLKQGFSLAQLIQSYQQQNRLQDQNLQQLIASLDALLDTAVFAPLLLKYQ
;
A
#
# COMPACT_ATOMS: atom_id res chain seq x y z
N MET A 1 50.51 40.40 14.70
CA MET A 1 49.91 39.06 14.47
C MET A 1 48.60 38.97 15.23
N LYS A 2 47.45 39.21 14.58
CA LYS A 2 46.12 39.09 15.20
C LYS A 2 45.52 37.73 14.78
N ARG A 3 45.19 36.90 15.77
CA ARG A 3 44.62 35.56 15.60
C ARG A 3 43.20 35.67 15.04
N VAL A 4 42.95 35.00 13.92
CA VAL A 4 41.60 34.79 13.37
C VAL A 4 40.99 33.61 14.11
N LEU A 5 39.87 33.84 14.81
CA LEU A 5 39.07 32.78 15.42
C LEU A 5 38.13 32.23 14.33
N PHE A 6 38.36 31.00 13.88
CA PHE A 6 37.41 30.27 13.05
C PHE A 6 36.30 29.72 13.95
N TRP A 7 35.09 30.25 13.81
CA TRP A 7 33.88 29.64 14.35
C TRP A 7 33.44 28.53 13.41
N LEU A 8 33.61 27.26 13.82
CA LEU A 8 32.93 26.14 13.17
C LEU A 8 31.46 26.18 13.60
N CYS A 9 30.58 26.61 12.70
CA CYS A 9 29.15 26.29 12.81
C CYS A 9 28.97 24.80 12.50
N LEU A 10 28.74 24.00 13.53
CA LEU A 10 28.17 22.66 13.39
C LEU A 10 26.73 22.82 12.90
N LEU A 11 26.52 22.63 11.60
CA LEU A 11 25.20 22.39 11.04
C LEU A 11 24.72 21.04 11.55
N CYS A 12 23.91 21.03 12.62
CA CYS A 12 23.07 19.88 12.94
C CYS A 12 22.02 19.73 11.84
N THR A 13 22.31 18.90 10.84
CA THR A 13 21.25 18.35 9.98
C THR A 13 20.33 17.54 10.89
N ARG A 14 19.11 18.02 11.15
CA ARG A 14 18.07 17.12 11.65
C ARG A 14 17.96 15.98 10.63
N ALA A 15 18.12 14.74 11.08
CA ALA A 15 17.67 13.61 10.28
C ALA A 15 16.19 13.87 9.96
N SER A 16 15.81 13.66 8.71
CA SER A 16 14.41 13.72 8.33
C SER A 16 13.75 12.47 8.88
N ASP A 17 12.74 12.59 9.75
CA ASP A 17 11.90 11.48 10.23
C ASP A 17 11.05 10.85 9.09
N ALA A 18 11.41 11.11 7.84
CA ALA A 18 10.72 10.58 6.66
C ALA A 18 11.04 9.08 6.53
N GLY A 19 10.00 8.29 6.33
CA GLY A 19 10.12 6.83 6.24
C GLY A 19 10.10 6.16 7.62
N GLU A 20 9.78 6.90 8.68
CA GLU A 20 9.55 6.36 10.01
C GLU A 20 8.06 6.05 10.26
N MET A 21 7.82 5.11 11.16
CA MET A 21 6.49 4.75 11.65
C MET A 21 6.40 5.08 13.15
N GLN A 22 5.30 5.69 13.55
CA GLN A 22 4.99 5.96 14.95
C GLN A 22 3.75 5.18 15.38
N ILE A 23 3.89 4.32 16.39
CA ILE A 23 2.81 3.44 16.86
C ILE A 23 2.16 4.04 18.11
N TYR A 24 0.83 4.10 18.09
CA TYR A 24 -0.03 4.61 19.14
C TYR A 24 -1.01 3.52 19.61
N GLY A 25 -1.52 3.65 20.84
CA GLY A 25 -2.53 2.73 21.40
C GLY A 25 -1.99 1.55 22.20
N GLY A 26 -0.66 1.44 22.37
CA GLY A 26 0.00 0.35 23.10
C GLY A 26 -0.49 0.13 24.54
N LYS A 27 -0.96 1.17 25.23
CA LYS A 27 -1.47 1.11 26.61
C LYS A 27 -2.63 0.12 26.87
N HIS A 28 -3.25 -0.40 25.82
CA HIS A 28 -4.34 -1.40 25.89
C HIS A 28 -3.84 -2.85 25.74
N PHE A 29 -2.52 -3.03 25.71
CA PHE A 29 -1.83 -4.29 25.50
C PHE A 29 -0.76 -4.49 26.59
N SER A 30 -0.54 -5.74 26.97
CA SER A 30 0.61 -6.11 27.81
C SER A 30 1.93 -5.89 27.08
N ASP A 31 3.05 -5.81 27.79
CA ASP A 31 4.36 -5.57 27.17
C ASP A 31 4.72 -6.62 26.11
N MET A 32 4.38 -7.90 26.35
CA MET A 32 4.60 -8.97 25.38
C MET A 32 3.73 -8.82 24.12
N GLU A 33 2.47 -8.39 24.29
CA GLU A 33 1.59 -8.11 23.15
C GLU A 33 2.08 -6.90 22.36
N GLN A 34 2.55 -5.84 23.03
CA GLN A 34 3.13 -4.66 22.39
C GLN A 34 4.36 -5.05 21.56
N GLN A 35 5.32 -5.77 22.12
CA GLN A 35 6.52 -6.22 21.40
C GLN A 35 6.18 -7.07 20.17
N LYS A 36 5.20 -7.98 20.29
CA LYS A 36 4.72 -8.80 19.16
C LYS A 36 4.09 -7.94 18.06
N LEU A 37 3.20 -7.02 18.41
CA LEU A 37 2.52 -6.16 17.45
C LEU A 37 3.49 -5.18 16.78
N GLU A 38 4.43 -4.61 17.55
CA GLU A 38 5.49 -3.77 17.01
C GLU A 38 6.39 -4.53 16.04
N LEU A 39 6.78 -5.76 16.36
CA LEU A 39 7.57 -6.60 15.47
C LEU A 39 6.84 -6.84 14.15
N TRP A 40 5.58 -7.28 14.21
CA TRP A 40 4.74 -7.50 13.03
C TRP A 40 4.58 -6.23 12.17
N LEU A 41 4.22 -5.10 12.79
CA LEU A 41 4.04 -3.84 12.06
C LEU A 41 5.35 -3.36 11.44
N ASN A 42 6.48 -3.46 12.13
CA ASN A 42 7.79 -3.07 11.60
C ASN A 42 8.22 -3.98 10.44
N GLN A 43 8.05 -5.30 10.56
CA GLN A 43 8.30 -6.22 9.44
C GLN A 43 7.49 -5.80 8.21
N SER A 44 6.22 -5.46 8.41
CA SER A 44 5.34 -5.11 7.30
C SER A 44 5.67 -3.77 6.66
N TYR A 45 5.80 -2.73 7.49
CA TYR A 45 6.15 -1.39 7.06
C TYR A 45 7.51 -1.35 6.34
N ASN A 46 8.53 -2.00 6.90
CA ASN A 46 9.87 -2.02 6.31
C ASN A 46 9.90 -2.79 4.99
N ALA A 47 9.17 -3.90 4.87
CA ALA A 47 9.06 -4.62 3.61
C ALA A 47 8.33 -3.81 2.54
N THR A 48 7.27 -3.09 2.90
CA THR A 48 6.58 -2.18 1.99
C THR A 48 7.51 -1.09 1.50
N GLN A 49 8.27 -0.42 2.37
CA GLN A 49 9.23 0.62 1.96
C GLN A 49 10.40 0.06 1.15
N ALA A 50 10.91 -1.13 1.48
CA ALA A 50 11.95 -1.79 0.69
C ALA A 50 11.46 -2.11 -0.73
N LEU A 51 10.18 -2.47 -0.88
CA LEU A 51 9.58 -2.80 -2.16
C LEU A 51 9.15 -1.56 -2.96
N LEU A 52 8.50 -0.59 -2.32
CA LEU A 52 7.84 0.54 -2.97
C LEU A 52 8.59 1.86 -2.84
N GLY A 53 9.70 1.89 -2.10
CA GLY A 53 10.50 3.09 -1.84
C GLY A 53 10.19 3.70 -0.48
N PRO A 54 11.15 4.43 0.13
CA PRO A 54 10.94 5.07 1.41
C PRO A 54 9.84 6.12 1.31
N PHE A 55 8.95 6.15 2.29
CA PHE A 55 7.88 7.13 2.32
C PHE A 55 8.43 8.52 2.68
N PRO A 56 8.05 9.60 1.98
CA PRO A 56 8.61 10.93 2.23
C PRO A 56 7.98 11.64 3.45
N PHE A 57 7.42 10.89 4.40
CA PHE A 57 6.70 11.38 5.57
C PHE A 57 6.72 10.35 6.71
N ILE A 58 6.23 10.75 7.89
CA ILE A 58 5.95 9.86 9.02
C ILE A 58 4.60 9.17 8.77
N THR A 59 4.55 7.86 9.01
CA THR A 59 3.29 7.09 9.04
C THR A 59 2.86 6.87 10.50
N GLU A 60 1.68 7.35 10.87
CA GLU A 60 1.12 7.10 12.20
C GLU A 60 0.26 5.85 12.18
N VAL A 61 0.52 4.92 13.09
CA VAL A 61 -0.23 3.68 13.24
C VAL A 61 -0.96 3.67 14.57
N TYR A 62 -2.27 3.41 14.54
CA TYR A 62 -3.12 3.38 15.73
C TYR A 62 -3.65 1.97 15.95
N LEU A 63 -3.30 1.38 17.10
CA LEU A 63 -3.77 0.06 17.51
C LEU A 63 -4.95 0.15 18.47
N ALA A 64 -5.96 -0.68 18.25
CA ALA A 64 -7.06 -0.92 19.18
C ALA A 64 -7.29 -2.43 19.37
N ARG A 65 -7.58 -2.85 20.60
CA ARG A 65 -7.91 -4.26 20.88
C ARG A 65 -9.33 -4.58 20.41
N ARG A 66 -9.51 -5.72 19.75
CA ARG A 66 -10.80 -6.29 19.40
C ARG A 66 -10.70 -7.82 19.40
N ILE A 67 -11.54 -8.47 20.20
CA ILE A 67 -11.63 -9.94 20.20
C ILE A 67 -12.35 -10.39 18.92
N ALA A 68 -11.76 -11.33 18.18
CA ALA A 68 -12.26 -11.83 16.90
C ALA A 68 -11.74 -13.25 16.60
N ASP A 69 -12.13 -13.81 15.46
CA ASP A 69 -11.68 -15.10 14.95
C ASP A 69 -10.53 -14.99 13.93
N GLU A 70 -9.96 -13.79 13.78
CA GLU A 70 -8.81 -13.48 12.94
C GLU A 70 -7.89 -12.45 13.63
N PRO A 71 -6.57 -12.42 13.33
CA PRO A 71 -5.64 -11.54 14.02
C PRO A 71 -5.92 -10.04 13.80
N VAL A 72 -6.44 -9.67 12.63
CA VAL A 72 -6.72 -8.29 12.24
C VAL A 72 -8.14 -8.17 11.66
N PRO A 73 -9.19 -8.13 12.50
CA PRO A 73 -10.59 -8.10 12.05
C PRO A 73 -11.01 -6.84 11.31
N TRP A 74 -10.24 -5.75 11.43
CA TRP A 74 -10.54 -4.50 10.74
C TRP A 74 -9.31 -3.61 10.67
N ALA A 75 -9.10 -2.98 9.51
CA ALA A 75 -8.15 -1.91 9.35
C ALA A 75 -8.65 -0.89 8.32
N TYR A 76 -8.06 0.30 8.33
CA TYR A 76 -8.31 1.33 7.31
C TYR A 76 -7.24 2.43 7.37
N THR A 77 -7.05 3.12 6.24
CA THR A 77 -6.25 4.35 6.19
C THR A 77 -7.09 5.61 6.38
N ARG A 78 -6.51 6.65 7.00
CA ARG A 78 -7.05 8.00 7.05
C ARG A 78 -5.93 8.99 6.70
N ARG A 79 -6.15 9.82 5.69
CA ARG A 79 -5.07 10.61 5.04
C ARG A 79 -5.42 12.09 4.89
N ILE A 80 -5.94 12.72 5.95
CA ILE A 80 -6.37 14.14 5.91
C ILE A 80 -5.19 15.10 6.21
N GLN A 81 -4.59 14.98 7.40
CA GLN A 81 -3.49 15.85 7.84
C GLN A 81 -2.18 15.07 7.97
N GLN A 82 -2.26 13.82 8.42
CA GLN A 82 -1.16 12.87 8.53
C GLN A 82 -1.48 11.61 7.71
N GLN A 83 -0.47 10.80 7.43
CA GLN A 83 -0.65 9.48 6.82
C GLN A 83 -0.90 8.47 7.94
N GLN A 84 -2.18 8.18 8.19
CA GLN A 84 -2.60 7.38 9.35
C GLN A 84 -3.14 6.03 8.91
N VAL A 85 -2.79 4.98 9.64
CA VAL A 85 -3.32 3.63 9.48
C VAL A 85 -3.87 3.17 10.82
N TYR A 86 -5.10 2.66 10.82
CA TYR A 86 -5.77 2.15 12.00
C TYR A 86 -5.92 0.64 11.91
N PHE A 87 -5.53 -0.07 12.96
CA PHE A 87 -5.71 -1.51 13.09
C PHE A 87 -6.52 -1.84 14.34
N GLN A 88 -7.55 -2.65 14.16
CA GLN A 88 -8.19 -3.38 15.25
C GLN A 88 -7.63 -4.80 15.23
N VAL A 89 -7.05 -5.24 16.35
CA VAL A 89 -6.32 -6.51 16.44
C VAL A 89 -6.82 -7.37 17.59
N ASP A 90 -6.84 -8.68 17.35
CA ASP A 90 -6.95 -9.66 18.43
C ASP A 90 -5.56 -10.15 18.83
N SER A 91 -5.02 -9.55 19.90
CA SER A 91 -3.67 -9.82 20.37
C SER A 91 -3.50 -11.20 21.02
N SER A 92 -4.54 -12.02 21.15
CA SER A 92 -4.38 -13.41 21.61
C SER A 92 -3.78 -14.33 20.54
N PHE A 93 -3.80 -13.94 19.27
CA PHE A 93 -3.19 -14.72 18.19
C PHE A 93 -1.66 -14.72 18.27
N GLU A 94 -1.03 -15.83 17.89
CA GLU A 94 0.43 -15.94 17.80
C GLU A 94 1.01 -15.02 16.71
N LEU A 95 2.28 -14.65 16.83
CA LEU A 95 2.96 -13.76 15.85
C LEU A 95 2.82 -14.30 14.42
N SER A 96 2.97 -15.60 14.23
CA SER A 96 2.88 -16.24 12.90
C SER A 96 1.53 -16.05 12.22
N ALA A 97 0.44 -15.88 12.98
CA ALA A 97 -0.87 -15.57 12.42
C ALA A 97 -0.92 -14.14 11.86
N PHE A 98 -0.29 -13.18 12.54
CA PHE A 98 -0.13 -11.81 12.05
C PHE A 98 0.81 -11.73 10.84
N GLU A 99 1.92 -12.47 10.86
CA GLU A 99 2.88 -12.55 9.74
C GLU A 99 2.26 -13.13 8.46
N GLN A 100 1.29 -14.04 8.59
CA GLN A 100 0.56 -14.60 7.45
C GLN A 100 -0.65 -13.77 7.02
N ASP A 101 -1.02 -12.76 7.82
CA ASP A 101 -2.14 -11.88 7.54
C ASP A 101 -1.78 -10.82 6.49
N TRP A 102 -2.69 -10.59 5.56
CA TRP A 102 -2.46 -9.67 4.43
C TRP A 102 -2.73 -8.21 4.78
N THR A 103 -3.40 -7.93 5.89
CA THR A 103 -4.02 -6.63 6.16
C THR A 103 -2.97 -5.54 6.30
N ALA A 104 -1.90 -5.75 7.09
CA ALA A 104 -0.85 -4.73 7.21
C ALA A 104 -0.15 -4.44 5.87
N ALA A 105 0.14 -5.49 5.09
CA ALA A 105 0.75 -5.35 3.77
C ALA A 105 -0.14 -4.54 2.80
N HIS A 106 -1.46 -4.72 2.89
CA HIS A 106 -2.44 -3.99 2.10
C HIS A 106 -2.56 -2.54 2.53
N GLU A 107 -2.77 -2.28 3.83
CA GLU A 107 -2.95 -0.93 4.35
C GLU A 107 -1.71 -0.05 4.14
N PHE A 108 -0.50 -0.60 4.36
CA PHE A 108 0.73 0.16 4.07
C PHE A 108 0.94 0.39 2.57
N SER A 109 0.42 -0.48 1.71
CA SER A 109 0.45 -0.24 0.26
C SER A 109 -0.40 0.97 -0.13
N HIS A 110 -1.55 1.22 0.51
CA HIS A 110 -2.32 2.44 0.25
C HIS A 110 -1.52 3.71 0.51
N VAL A 111 -0.65 3.71 1.52
CA VAL A 111 0.14 4.88 1.92
C VAL A 111 1.12 5.31 0.80
N ALA A 112 1.54 4.37 -0.04
CA ALA A 112 2.41 4.63 -1.19
C ALA A 112 1.73 5.47 -2.29
N LEU A 113 0.39 5.56 -2.31
CA LEU A 113 -0.36 6.40 -3.25
C LEU A 113 -0.90 7.66 -2.56
N PRO A 114 -1.17 8.75 -3.31
CA PRO A 114 -1.93 9.88 -2.78
C PRO A 114 -3.32 9.44 -2.33
N LEU A 115 -3.95 10.25 -1.48
CA LEU A 115 -5.37 10.05 -1.16
C LEU A 115 -6.18 10.35 -2.42
N LEU A 116 -6.88 9.35 -2.94
CA LEU A 116 -7.72 9.47 -4.13
C LEU A 116 -9.17 9.77 -3.73
N ASP A 117 -9.90 10.39 -4.65
CA ASP A 117 -11.32 10.69 -4.47
C ASP A 117 -12.18 9.41 -4.38
N LYS A 118 -13.39 9.57 -3.87
CA LYS A 118 -14.32 8.44 -3.67
C LYS A 118 -14.59 7.68 -4.97
N GLU A 119 -14.66 8.38 -6.09
CA GLU A 119 -14.83 7.78 -7.42
C GLU A 119 -13.63 6.94 -7.86
N ASP A 120 -12.44 7.14 -7.30
CA ASP A 120 -11.21 6.45 -7.67
C ASP A 120 -10.74 5.44 -6.61
N LEU A 121 -11.59 5.13 -5.63
CA LEU A 121 -11.32 4.11 -4.62
C LEU A 121 -10.96 2.76 -5.24
N TRP A 122 -11.62 2.37 -6.33
CA TRP A 122 -11.30 1.12 -7.05
C TRP A 122 -9.80 1.05 -7.41
N PHE A 123 -9.18 2.17 -7.80
CA PHE A 123 -7.77 2.22 -8.16
C PHE A 123 -6.88 2.02 -6.92
N ALA A 124 -7.19 2.71 -5.81
CA ALA A 124 -6.45 2.57 -4.57
C ALA A 124 -6.56 1.14 -3.99
N GLU A 125 -7.77 0.57 -3.96
CA GLU A 125 -8.04 -0.80 -3.51
C GLU A 125 -7.37 -1.84 -4.41
N GLY A 126 -7.39 -1.63 -5.73
CA GLY A 126 -6.70 -2.49 -6.68
C GLY A 126 -5.19 -2.48 -6.47
N PHE A 127 -4.61 -1.31 -6.20
CA PHE A 127 -3.17 -1.18 -5.96
C PHE A 127 -2.76 -1.95 -4.72
N ALA A 128 -3.45 -1.73 -3.60
CA ALA A 128 -3.17 -2.41 -2.35
C ALA A 128 -3.39 -3.93 -2.46
N SER A 129 -4.45 -4.36 -3.15
CA SER A 129 -4.73 -5.78 -3.42
C SER A 129 -3.67 -6.46 -4.28
N PHE A 130 -3.08 -5.73 -5.23
CA PHE A 130 -1.94 -6.22 -6.01
C PHE A 130 -0.65 -6.23 -5.18
N MET A 131 -0.38 -5.18 -4.41
CA MET A 131 0.88 -5.08 -3.67
C MET A 131 0.94 -6.00 -2.44
N GLN A 132 -0.18 -6.33 -1.80
CA GLN A 132 -0.18 -7.11 -0.55
C GLN A 132 0.62 -8.42 -0.65
N TYR A 133 0.51 -9.15 -1.76
CA TYR A 133 1.24 -10.42 -1.92
C TYR A 133 2.70 -10.22 -2.31
N GLN A 134 3.04 -9.12 -2.99
CA GLN A 134 4.45 -8.79 -3.24
C GLN A 134 5.15 -8.37 -1.95
N VAL A 135 4.47 -7.62 -1.09
CA VAL A 135 4.96 -7.23 0.23
C VAL A 135 5.14 -8.47 1.13
N LEU A 136 4.15 -9.37 1.19
CA LEU A 136 4.29 -10.64 1.92
C LEU A 136 5.42 -11.53 1.36
N GLN A 137 5.63 -11.50 0.04
CA GLN A 137 6.78 -12.19 -0.57
C GLN A 137 8.11 -11.55 -0.17
N GLN A 138 8.19 -10.22 -0.13
CA GLN A 138 9.38 -9.49 0.34
C GLN A 138 9.72 -9.82 1.81
N GLN A 139 8.70 -10.09 2.63
CA GLN A 139 8.84 -10.54 4.02
C GLN A 139 9.23 -12.02 4.16
N GLN A 140 9.22 -12.79 3.06
CA GLN A 140 9.33 -14.26 3.08
C GLN A 140 8.22 -14.96 3.88
N GLN A 141 7.06 -14.30 4.02
CA GLN A 141 5.90 -14.80 4.78
C GLN A 141 4.79 -15.34 3.85
N LEU A 142 4.91 -15.13 2.54
CA LEU A 142 3.99 -15.68 1.56
C LEU A 142 4.28 -17.17 1.25
N ALA A 143 3.33 -18.04 1.57
CA ALA A 143 3.34 -19.41 1.06
C ALA A 143 2.98 -19.42 -0.43
N GLY A 144 3.91 -19.81 -1.31
CA GLY A 144 3.71 -19.82 -2.76
C GLY A 144 4.20 -18.54 -3.44
N THR A 145 3.57 -18.15 -4.56
CA THR A 145 3.96 -16.94 -5.32
C THR A 145 2.79 -15.95 -5.39
N PRO A 146 3.06 -14.64 -5.57
CA PRO A 146 1.99 -13.67 -5.76
C PRO A 146 1.07 -14.04 -6.93
N ASN A 147 1.64 -14.50 -8.05
CA ASN A 147 0.88 -14.94 -9.22
C ASN A 147 -0.07 -16.10 -8.92
N PHE A 148 0.35 -17.08 -8.12
CA PHE A 148 -0.53 -18.16 -7.67
C PHE A 148 -1.74 -17.59 -6.94
N TRP A 149 -1.52 -16.71 -5.96
CA TRP A 149 -2.62 -16.14 -5.18
C TRP A 149 -3.52 -15.21 -5.98
N TYR A 150 -2.99 -14.40 -6.90
CA TYR A 150 -3.81 -13.60 -7.81
C TYR A 150 -4.76 -14.49 -8.62
N GLN A 151 -4.27 -15.61 -9.17
CA GLN A 151 -5.10 -16.56 -9.90
C GLN A 151 -6.20 -17.15 -9.01
N GLN A 152 -5.86 -17.57 -7.79
CA GLN A 152 -6.84 -18.12 -6.84
C GLN A 152 -7.95 -17.12 -6.49
N LYS A 153 -7.60 -15.83 -6.32
CA LYS A 153 -8.57 -14.79 -5.97
C LYS A 153 -9.42 -14.32 -7.15
N LEU A 154 -8.86 -14.34 -8.36
CA LEU A 154 -9.53 -13.89 -9.57
C LEU A 154 -10.43 -14.94 -10.20
N GLN A 155 -10.05 -16.23 -10.14
CA GLN A 155 -10.79 -17.31 -10.79
C GLN A 155 -12.31 -17.29 -10.49
N PRO A 156 -12.76 -17.09 -9.23
CA PRO A 156 -14.19 -17.03 -8.91
C PRO A 156 -14.92 -15.82 -9.50
N LEU A 157 -14.20 -14.75 -9.84
CA LEU A 157 -14.76 -13.49 -10.34
C LEU A 157 -14.90 -13.47 -11.87
N LEU A 158 -14.11 -14.28 -12.59
CA LEU A 158 -14.08 -14.28 -14.05
C LEU A 158 -15.47 -14.46 -14.71
N PRO A 159 -16.36 -15.36 -14.24
CA PRO A 159 -17.68 -15.50 -14.85
C PRO A 159 -18.56 -14.24 -14.70
N GLN A 160 -18.45 -13.55 -13.57
CA GLN A 160 -19.21 -12.32 -13.30
C GLN A 160 -18.65 -11.15 -14.13
N LEU A 161 -17.33 -11.02 -14.19
CA LEU A 161 -16.67 -10.00 -15.01
C LEU A 161 -16.96 -10.18 -16.50
N ARG A 162 -16.95 -11.41 -17.01
CA ARG A 162 -17.23 -11.72 -18.43
C ARG A 162 -18.69 -11.52 -18.83
N SER A 163 -19.62 -11.69 -17.89
CA SER A 163 -21.05 -11.55 -18.15
C SER A 163 -21.60 -10.16 -17.84
N SER A 164 -20.79 -9.27 -17.26
CA SER A 164 -21.19 -7.90 -16.99
C SER A 164 -21.49 -7.14 -18.28
N LYS A 165 -22.58 -6.38 -18.27
CA LYS A 165 -22.96 -5.44 -19.34
C LYS A 165 -22.46 -4.02 -19.08
N LEU A 166 -21.88 -3.78 -17.90
CA LEU A 166 -21.31 -2.50 -17.52
C LEU A 166 -19.86 -2.42 -18.00
N ALA A 167 -19.38 -1.20 -18.23
CA ALA A 167 -17.95 -0.98 -18.37
C ALA A 167 -17.22 -1.46 -17.10
N PHE A 168 -15.98 -1.90 -17.25
CA PHE A 168 -15.28 -2.66 -16.21
C PHE A 168 -15.15 -1.88 -14.91
N VAL A 169 -14.64 -0.63 -14.97
CA VAL A 169 -14.54 0.25 -13.78
C VAL A 169 -15.92 0.56 -13.18
N THR A 170 -16.96 0.72 -14.00
CA THR A 170 -18.33 0.93 -13.52
C THR A 170 -18.84 -0.28 -12.73
N GLN A 171 -18.53 -1.51 -13.18
CA GLN A 171 -18.85 -2.73 -12.44
C GLN A 171 -18.12 -2.80 -11.09
N LEU A 172 -16.85 -2.41 -11.05
CA LEU A 172 -16.06 -2.39 -9.80
C LEU A 172 -16.61 -1.38 -8.79
N LYS A 173 -16.96 -0.17 -9.23
CA LYS A 173 -17.61 0.86 -8.40
C LYS A 173 -18.92 0.37 -7.82
N LEU A 174 -19.76 -0.29 -8.63
CA LEU A 174 -21.00 -0.88 -8.17
C LEU A 174 -20.78 -1.95 -7.08
N TRP A 175 -19.75 -2.78 -7.21
CA TRP A 175 -19.41 -3.75 -6.16
C TRP A 175 -18.94 -3.10 -4.86
N LEU A 176 -18.19 -2.00 -4.92
CA LEU A 176 -17.85 -1.21 -3.72
C LEU A 176 -19.10 -0.67 -3.04
N GLU A 177 -20.02 -0.07 -3.80
CA GLU A 177 -21.30 0.46 -3.27
C GLU A 177 -22.16 -0.63 -2.63
N GLN A 178 -22.18 -1.84 -3.22
CA GLN A 178 -22.88 -3.01 -2.70
C GLN A 178 -22.13 -3.72 -1.56
N ARG A 179 -20.98 -3.19 -1.11
CA ARG A 179 -20.11 -3.80 -0.10
C ARG A 179 -19.60 -5.19 -0.46
N ASN A 180 -19.59 -5.51 -1.75
CA ASN A 180 -18.91 -6.71 -2.28
C ASN A 180 -17.41 -6.43 -2.44
N TYR A 181 -16.76 -6.09 -1.31
CA TYR A 181 -15.39 -5.60 -1.29
C TYR A 181 -14.42 -6.62 -1.89
N LYS A 182 -14.54 -7.91 -1.55
CA LYS A 182 -13.67 -8.96 -2.11
C LYS A 182 -13.70 -8.97 -3.64
N ALA A 183 -14.88 -8.87 -4.27
CA ALA A 183 -14.98 -8.82 -5.72
C ALA A 183 -14.42 -7.53 -6.30
N ALA A 184 -14.71 -6.38 -5.68
CA ALA A 184 -14.18 -5.09 -6.10
C ALA A 184 -12.65 -5.02 -6.03
N TYR A 185 -12.07 -5.49 -4.93
CA TYR A 185 -10.64 -5.40 -4.62
C TYR A 185 -9.83 -6.24 -5.61
N TRP A 186 -10.16 -7.53 -5.70
CA TRP A 186 -9.49 -8.44 -6.61
C TRP A 186 -9.80 -8.12 -8.08
N GLY A 187 -11.02 -7.71 -8.40
CA GLY A 187 -11.34 -7.21 -9.74
C GLY A 187 -10.49 -6.00 -10.13
N SER A 188 -10.29 -5.05 -9.22
CA SER A 188 -9.45 -3.87 -9.45
C SER A 188 -7.97 -4.21 -9.59
N ALA A 189 -7.49 -5.25 -8.91
CA ALA A 189 -6.10 -5.71 -9.03
C ALA A 189 -5.72 -6.13 -10.47
N LEU A 190 -6.68 -6.51 -11.32
CA LEU A 190 -6.42 -6.85 -12.73
C LEU A 190 -5.73 -5.71 -13.49
N PHE A 191 -6.11 -4.46 -13.21
CA PHE A 191 -5.47 -3.28 -13.80
C PHE A 191 -3.96 -3.27 -13.51
N PHE A 192 -3.59 -3.48 -12.25
CA PHE A 192 -2.18 -3.45 -11.82
C PHE A 192 -1.40 -4.68 -12.25
N MET A 193 -2.06 -5.84 -12.36
CA MET A 193 -1.46 -7.03 -12.95
C MET A 193 -1.11 -6.81 -14.42
N GLU A 194 -2.03 -6.22 -15.19
CA GLU A 194 -1.77 -5.88 -16.59
C GLU A 194 -0.71 -4.78 -16.73
N ALA A 195 -0.79 -3.72 -15.92
CA ALA A 195 0.22 -2.66 -15.88
C ALA A 195 1.61 -3.26 -15.62
N ASN A 196 1.76 -4.05 -14.55
CA ASN A 196 3.03 -4.69 -14.22
C ASN A 196 3.53 -5.62 -15.34
N GLN A 197 2.65 -6.36 -16.02
CA GLN A 197 3.03 -7.17 -17.18
C GLN A 197 3.55 -6.32 -18.35
N LEU A 198 2.94 -5.16 -18.61
CA LEU A 198 3.41 -4.23 -19.65
C LEU A 198 4.79 -3.66 -19.30
N LEU A 199 5.01 -3.30 -18.03
CA LEU A 199 6.31 -2.80 -17.56
C LEU A 199 7.39 -3.90 -17.61
N LEU A 200 7.06 -5.13 -17.20
CA LEU A 200 8.01 -6.24 -17.21
C LEU A 200 8.52 -6.56 -18.62
N LYS A 201 7.70 -6.35 -19.66
CA LYS A 201 8.14 -6.46 -21.08
C LYS A 201 9.18 -5.40 -21.47
N GLN A 202 9.25 -4.30 -20.73
CA GLN A 202 10.22 -3.22 -20.90
C GLN A 202 11.42 -3.35 -19.93
N GLY A 203 11.44 -4.39 -19.09
CA GLY A 203 12.59 -4.73 -18.24
C GLY A 203 12.55 -4.18 -16.81
N PHE A 204 11.42 -3.63 -16.35
CA PHE A 204 11.26 -3.15 -14.96
C PHE A 204 9.85 -3.44 -14.43
N SER A 205 9.67 -3.41 -13.11
CA SER A 205 8.40 -3.74 -12.44
C SER A 205 7.63 -2.49 -12.01
N LEU A 206 6.34 -2.67 -11.71
CA LEU A 206 5.52 -1.62 -11.08
C LEU A 206 6.13 -1.17 -9.76
N ALA A 207 6.68 -2.09 -8.95
CA ALA A 207 7.32 -1.74 -7.69
C ALA A 207 8.50 -0.77 -7.89
N GLN A 208 9.35 -1.01 -8.90
CA GLN A 208 10.47 -0.11 -9.25
C GLN A 208 9.99 1.26 -9.75
N LEU A 209 8.88 1.30 -10.50
CA LEU A 209 8.27 2.57 -10.90
C LEU A 209 7.75 3.34 -9.67
N ILE A 210 7.08 2.66 -8.74
CA ILE A 210 6.58 3.28 -7.51
C ILE A 210 7.73 3.77 -6.61
N GLN A 211 8.86 3.08 -6.57
CA GLN A 211 10.08 3.58 -5.89
C GLN A 211 10.50 4.95 -6.43
N SER A 212 10.54 5.09 -7.76
CA SER A 212 10.87 6.35 -8.42
C SER A 212 9.82 7.43 -8.13
N TYR A 213 8.55 7.04 -8.12
CA TYR A 213 7.42 7.90 -7.79
C TYR A 213 7.49 8.46 -6.35
N GLN A 214 7.87 7.64 -5.36
CA GLN A 214 8.02 8.10 -3.96
C GLN A 214 8.97 9.29 -3.85
N GLN A 215 10.05 9.27 -4.61
CA GLN A 215 11.11 10.29 -4.54
C GLN A 215 10.72 11.60 -5.25
N GLN A 216 9.94 11.52 -6.33
CA GLN A 216 9.76 12.64 -7.24
C GLN A 216 8.39 13.31 -7.14
N ASN A 217 7.31 12.53 -7.01
CA ASN A 217 5.95 13.00 -7.25
C ASN A 217 5.00 12.78 -6.07
N ARG A 218 5.31 11.86 -5.14
CA ARG A 218 4.39 11.44 -4.05
C ARG A 218 3.87 12.59 -3.19
N LEU A 219 4.66 13.65 -2.96
CA LEU A 219 4.23 14.81 -2.17
C LEU A 219 3.45 15.85 -2.98
N GLN A 220 3.43 15.74 -4.31
CA GLN A 220 2.86 16.74 -5.21
C GLN A 220 1.48 16.33 -5.73
N ASP A 221 1.30 15.06 -6.07
CA ASP A 221 0.06 14.58 -6.65
C ASP A 221 -1.06 14.46 -5.61
N GLN A 222 -2.27 14.82 -6.01
CA GLN A 222 -3.45 14.92 -5.15
C GLN A 222 -4.65 14.13 -5.67
N ASN A 223 -4.61 13.64 -6.90
CA ASN A 223 -5.72 12.90 -7.51
C ASN A 223 -5.20 11.87 -8.53
N LEU A 224 -6.12 11.05 -9.05
CA LEU A 224 -5.77 9.97 -9.98
C LEU A 224 -5.17 10.48 -11.28
N GLN A 225 -5.67 11.60 -11.82
CA GLN A 225 -5.16 12.16 -13.07
C GLN A 225 -3.69 12.56 -12.95
N GLN A 226 -3.33 13.25 -11.85
CA GLN A 226 -1.95 13.65 -11.58
C GLN A 226 -1.05 12.43 -11.36
N LEU A 227 -1.51 11.46 -10.58
CA LEU A 227 -0.78 10.19 -10.38
C LEU A 227 -0.49 9.49 -11.71
N ILE A 228 -1.49 9.31 -12.57
CA ILE A 228 -1.33 8.65 -13.87
C ILE A 228 -0.35 9.42 -14.76
N ALA A 229 -0.45 10.75 -14.80
CA ALA A 229 0.47 11.59 -15.57
C ALA A 229 1.91 11.49 -15.06
N SER A 230 2.12 11.50 -13.74
CA SER A 230 3.42 11.32 -13.11
C SER A 230 4.01 9.94 -13.41
N LEU A 231 3.20 8.87 -13.32
CA LEU A 231 3.65 7.52 -13.65
C LEU A 231 4.08 7.39 -15.11
N ASP A 232 3.31 7.93 -16.06
CA ASP A 232 3.68 7.91 -17.48
C ASP A 232 4.91 8.80 -17.78
N ALA A 233 5.03 9.95 -17.11
CA ALA A 233 6.18 10.82 -17.25
C ALA A 233 7.48 10.15 -16.75
N LEU A 234 7.44 9.42 -15.64
CA LEU A 234 8.57 8.66 -15.11
C LEU A 234 9.02 7.52 -16.05
N LEU A 235 8.17 7.10 -16.98
CA LEU A 235 8.46 6.07 -17.98
C LEU A 235 8.96 6.63 -19.30
N ASP A 236 8.87 7.95 -19.51
CA ASP A 236 9.03 8.59 -20.82
C ASP A 236 8.11 7.97 -21.90
N THR A 237 7.00 7.33 -21.50
CA THR A 237 6.03 6.71 -22.41
C THR A 237 4.65 6.52 -21.74
N ALA A 238 3.59 6.59 -22.53
CA ALA A 238 2.23 6.43 -22.04
C ALA A 238 1.86 4.94 -21.89
N VAL A 239 1.79 4.45 -20.65
CA VAL A 239 1.36 3.09 -20.30
C VAL A 239 0.06 3.12 -19.49
N PHE A 240 -0.01 3.96 -18.46
CA PHE A 240 -1.11 4.01 -17.52
C PHE A 240 -2.31 4.77 -18.07
N ALA A 241 -2.12 5.91 -18.73
CA ALA A 241 -3.23 6.64 -19.35
C ALA A 241 -4.01 5.79 -20.37
N PRO A 242 -3.37 5.14 -21.37
CA PRO A 242 -4.10 4.27 -22.31
C PRO A 242 -4.69 3.03 -21.62
N LEU A 243 -4.02 2.48 -20.61
CA LEU A 243 -4.56 1.36 -19.84
C LEU A 243 -5.80 1.76 -19.03
N LEU A 244 -5.81 2.97 -18.45
CA LEU A 244 -6.97 3.48 -17.72
C LEU A 244 -8.17 3.65 -18.65
N LEU A 245 -7.95 4.21 -19.85
CA LEU A 245 -8.99 4.33 -20.89
C LEU A 245 -9.52 2.97 -21.35
N LYS A 246 -8.70 1.91 -21.36
CA LYS A 246 -9.15 0.55 -21.68
C LYS A 246 -10.11 -0.02 -20.62
N TYR A 247 -9.92 0.34 -19.36
CA TYR A 247 -10.68 -0.20 -18.23
C TYR A 247 -11.95 0.60 -17.90
N GLN A 248 -12.02 1.87 -18.33
CA GLN A 248 -13.19 2.75 -18.20
C GLN A 248 -14.22 2.51 -19.29
#